data_AF-A0A0J6VZ37-F1
#
_entry.id   AF-A0A0J6VZ37-F1
#
_cell.length_a   1.000
_cell.length_b   1.000
_cell.length_c   1.000
_cell.angle_alpha   90.00
_cell.angle_beta   90.00
_cell.angle_gamma   90.00
#
_symmetry.space_group_name_H-M   'P 1'
#
loop_
_entity.id
_entity.type
_entity.pdbx_description
1 polymer ?
#
loop_
_entity_poly.entity_id
_entity_poly.type
_entity_poly.pdbx_seq_one_letter_code
_entity_poly.pdbx_strand_id
1 'polypeptide(L)'
;MLQPPAGYSGVGEPNVHFYDNKALLTFNDDRGNIFTSSSTDGVNWSTPQVVTSQPGAYGVFQSPLSAGNSVDASISLWNPYGTQLVTIENSDTKGLGGY
;
A
#
# COMPACT_ATOMS: atom_id res chain seq x y z
N MET A 1 7.86 -15.32 -0.96
CA MET A 1 8.50 -14.14 -1.59
C MET A 1 7.39 -13.25 -2.10
N LEU A 2 7.33 -12.00 -1.64
CA LEU A 2 6.37 -11.03 -2.16
C LEU A 2 6.75 -10.69 -3.61
N GLN A 3 5.78 -10.80 -4.52
CA GLN A 3 5.93 -10.50 -5.94
C GLN A 3 4.73 -9.67 -6.39
N PRO A 4 4.91 -8.73 -7.33
CA PRO A 4 3.77 -8.08 -7.96
C PRO A 4 2.85 -9.14 -8.62
N PRO A 5 1.54 -8.91 -8.72
CA PRO A 5 0.65 -9.84 -9.38
C PRO A 5 1.04 -10.03 -10.86
N ALA A 6 0.60 -11.13 -11.47
CA ALA A 6 0.90 -11.42 -12.86
C ALA A 6 0.41 -10.28 -13.79
N GLY A 7 1.28 -9.81 -14.69
CA GLY A 7 0.99 -8.71 -15.61
C GLY A 7 1.43 -7.32 -15.15
N TYR A 8 2.04 -7.21 -13.97
CA TYR A 8 2.60 -5.96 -13.42
C TYR A 8 4.12 -6.06 -13.25
N SER A 9 4.84 -4.95 -13.45
CA SER A 9 6.31 -4.88 -13.42
C SER A 9 6.81 -3.62 -12.70
N GLY A 10 8.09 -3.60 -12.32
CA GLY A 10 8.72 -2.41 -11.75
C GLY A 10 8.16 -2.01 -10.38
N VAL A 11 8.25 -2.92 -9.40
CA VAL A 11 7.88 -2.61 -8.01
C VAL A 11 8.74 -1.46 -7.50
N GLY A 12 8.10 -0.33 -7.25
CA GLY A 12 8.70 0.88 -6.72
C GLY A 12 8.32 1.12 -5.25
N GLU A 13 9.26 1.72 -4.52
CA GLU A 13 9.04 2.42 -3.25
C GLU A 13 8.12 1.71 -2.24
N PRO A 14 8.49 0.50 -1.77
CA PRO A 14 7.70 -0.20 -0.78
C PRO A 14 7.66 0.57 0.56
N ASN A 15 6.47 0.69 1.12
CA ASN A 15 6.22 1.26 2.45
C ASN A 15 5.53 0.21 3.32
N VAL A 16 6.11 -0.11 4.48
CA VAL A 16 5.54 -1.06 5.44
C VAL A 16 5.23 -0.34 6.74
N HIS A 17 4.02 -0.52 7.25
CA HIS A 17 3.60 -0.09 8.58
C HIS A 17 3.22 -1.32 9.43
N PHE A 18 3.63 -1.31 10.69
CA PHE A 18 3.30 -2.36 11.66
C PHE A 18 2.17 -1.90 12.57
N TYR A 19 1.09 -2.67 12.58
CA TYR A 19 -0.03 -2.52 13.49
C TYR A 19 0.00 -3.66 14.52
N ASP A 20 -0.74 -3.55 15.63
CA ASP A 20 -0.76 -4.59 16.70
C ASP A 20 -0.94 -6.02 16.15
N ASN A 21 -1.78 -6.17 15.12
CA ASN A 21 -2.20 -7.48 14.64
C ASN A 21 -1.47 -7.94 13.36
N LYS A 22 -0.86 -7.01 12.60
CA LYS A 22 -0.26 -7.31 11.28
C LYS A 22 0.60 -6.18 10.74
N ALA A 23 1.48 -6.52 9.81
CA ALA A 23 2.12 -5.56 8.91
C ALA A 23 1.23 -5.33 7.68
N LEU A 24 1.19 -4.08 7.21
CA LEU A 24 0.60 -3.69 5.92
C LEU A 24 1.69 -3.10 5.04
N LEU A 25 1.87 -3.69 3.87
CA LEU A 25 2.73 -3.18 2.81
C LEU A 25 1.89 -2.44 1.78
N THR A 26 2.38 -1.28 1.34
CA THR A 26 1.94 -0.60 0.11
C THR A 26 3.11 -0.42 -0.84
N PHE A 27 2.87 -0.53 -2.15
CA PHE A 27 3.87 -0.29 -3.19
C PHE A 27 3.20 0.13 -4.50
N ASN A 28 3.98 0.69 -5.43
CA ASN A 28 3.53 0.96 -6.80
C ASN A 28 4.21 0.06 -7.83
N ASP A 29 3.62 -0.04 -9.02
CA ASP A 29 4.28 -0.57 -10.21
C ASP A 29 4.77 0.55 -11.15
N ASP A 30 5.34 0.18 -12.29
CA ASP A 30 5.84 1.11 -13.32
C ASP A 30 4.74 1.85 -14.11
N ARG A 31 3.46 1.52 -13.89
CA ARG A 31 2.29 2.16 -14.50
C ARG A 31 1.54 3.06 -13.52
N GLY A 32 1.96 3.09 -12.26
CA GLY A 32 1.31 3.86 -11.19
C GLY A 32 0.11 3.17 -10.54
N ASN A 33 -0.03 1.85 -10.71
CA ASN A 33 -0.96 1.06 -9.91
C ASN A 33 -0.44 0.96 -8.49
N ILE A 34 -1.30 1.20 -7.51
CA ILE A 34 -0.99 1.08 -6.09
C ILE A 34 -1.52 -0.24 -5.57
N PHE A 35 -0.69 -0.96 -4.84
CA PHE A 35 -1.00 -2.26 -4.28
C PHE A 35 -0.95 -2.23 -2.76
N THR A 36 -1.67 -3.17 -2.17
CA THR A 36 -1.51 -3.56 -0.77
C THR A 36 -1.22 -5.05 -0.65
N SER A 37 -0.55 -5.43 0.43
CA SER A 37 -0.42 -6.80 0.89
C SER A 37 -0.23 -6.77 2.42
N SER A 38 -0.70 -7.78 3.13
CA SER A 38 -0.59 -7.83 4.59
C SER A 38 -0.01 -9.16 5.08
N SER A 39 0.57 -9.13 6.29
CA SER A 39 1.20 -10.29 6.91
C SER A 39 1.07 -10.24 8.43
N THR A 40 0.77 -11.38 9.06
CA THR A 40 0.71 -11.54 10.52
C THR A 40 2.01 -12.10 11.11
N ASP A 41 2.94 -12.57 10.28
CA ASP A 41 4.19 -13.23 10.70
C ASP A 41 5.44 -12.65 10.04
N GLY A 42 5.29 -11.66 9.15
CA GLY A 42 6.37 -11.04 8.38
C GLY A 42 6.95 -11.92 7.27
N VAL A 43 6.51 -13.18 7.15
CA VAL A 43 7.06 -14.18 6.21
C VAL A 43 6.05 -14.51 5.12
N ASN A 44 4.80 -14.76 5.51
CA ASN A 44 3.69 -15.08 4.63
C ASN A 44 2.87 -13.82 4.39
N TRP A 45 2.83 -13.38 3.14
CA TRP A 45 2.15 -12.16 2.70
C TRP A 45 0.94 -12.53 1.85
N SER A 46 -0.15 -11.78 1.97
CA SER A 46 -1.33 -11.94 1.12
C SER A 46 -1.00 -11.65 -0.34
N THR A 47 -1.77 -12.23 -1.27
CA THR A 47 -1.66 -11.90 -2.69
C THR A 47 -1.92 -10.40 -2.88
N PRO A 48 -1.01 -9.65 -3.53
CA PRO A 48 -1.19 -8.21 -3.61
C PRO A 48 -2.46 -7.81 -4.35
N GLN A 49 -3.12 -6.79 -3.83
CA GLN A 49 -4.37 -6.27 -4.37
C GLN A 49 -4.18 -4.85 -4.89
N VAL A 50 -4.60 -4.61 -6.12
CA VAL A 50 -4.66 -3.25 -6.68
C VAL A 50 -5.74 -2.48 -5.92
N VAL A 51 -5.39 -1.34 -5.33
CA VAL A 51 -6.34 -0.49 -4.59
C VAL A 51 -6.75 0.75 -5.39
N THR A 52 -5.84 1.27 -6.21
CA THR A 52 -6.13 2.36 -7.16
C THR A 52 -5.07 2.39 -8.27
N SER A 53 -5.32 3.18 -9.30
CA SER A 53 -4.37 3.47 -10.37
C SER A 53 -4.22 4.98 -10.52
N GLN A 54 -2.98 5.45 -10.40
CA GLN A 54 -2.66 6.86 -10.48
C GLN A 54 -1.42 7.06 -11.35
N PRO A 55 -1.60 7.47 -12.61
CA PRO A 55 -0.48 7.71 -13.53
C PRO A 55 0.56 8.68 -12.94
N GLY A 56 1.82 8.31 -13.08
CA GLY A 56 2.95 9.06 -12.54
C GLY A 56 3.20 8.88 -11.04
N ALA A 57 2.48 7.98 -10.37
CA ALA A 57 2.80 7.60 -9.00
C ALA A 57 4.18 6.95 -8.91
N TYR A 58 4.93 7.34 -7.87
CA TYR A 58 6.26 6.78 -7.55
C TYR A 58 6.44 6.54 -6.05
N GLY A 59 5.37 6.59 -5.28
CA GLY A 59 5.43 6.31 -3.86
C GLY A 59 4.06 6.40 -3.22
N VAL A 60 3.88 5.60 -2.19
CA VAL A 60 2.67 5.56 -1.37
C VAL A 60 3.09 5.47 0.08
N PHE A 61 2.67 6.44 0.89
CA PHE A 61 3.04 6.54 2.30
C PHE A 61 1.78 6.47 3.15
N GLN A 62 1.71 5.44 3.99
CA GLN A 62 0.60 5.21 4.91
C GLN A 62 0.62 6.28 6.02
N SER A 63 -0.56 6.81 6.34
CA SER A 63 -0.75 7.66 7.51
C SER A 63 -0.44 6.86 8.76
N PRO A 64 0.48 7.33 9.62
CA PRO A 64 0.78 6.65 10.87
C PRO A 64 -0.31 6.85 11.93
N LEU A 65 -1.48 7.39 11.56
CA LEU A 65 -2.61 7.65 12.47
C LEU A 65 -3.95 7.00 12.02
N SER A 66 -3.98 6.32 10.86
CA SER A 66 -5.10 5.44 10.46
C SER A 66 -5.05 4.01 11.00
N ALA A 67 -6.12 3.55 11.67
CA ALA A 67 -6.29 2.21 12.22
C ALA A 67 -7.68 1.63 11.86
N GLY A 68 -8.03 0.45 12.39
CA GLY A 68 -9.35 -0.14 12.22
C GLY A 68 -9.50 -0.86 10.88
N ASN A 69 -10.29 -0.34 9.96
CA ASN A 69 -10.59 -1.04 8.68
C ASN A 69 -10.05 -0.33 7.44
N SER A 70 -9.41 0.83 7.59
CA SER A 70 -8.90 1.63 6.49
C SER A 70 -7.61 2.34 6.85
N VAL A 71 -6.87 2.74 5.82
CA VAL A 71 -5.64 3.52 5.94
C VAL A 71 -5.70 4.72 5.01
N ASP A 72 -5.54 5.93 5.55
CA ASP A 72 -5.29 7.10 4.72
C ASP A 72 -3.84 7.07 4.26
N ALA A 73 -3.58 7.46 3.02
CA ALA A 73 -2.23 7.47 2.46
C ALA A 73 -2.04 8.67 1.52
N SER A 74 -0.80 9.12 1.42
CA SER A 74 -0.36 10.05 0.38
C SER A 74 0.30 9.28 -0.76
N ILE A 75 -0.13 9.55 -1.98
CA ILE A 75 0.50 9.06 -3.20
C ILE A 75 1.34 10.20 -3.77
N SER A 76 2.65 9.99 -3.92
CA SER A 76 3.58 10.94 -4.53
C SER A 76 3.59 10.76 -6.05
N LEU A 77 3.49 11.87 -6.79
CA LEU A 77 3.43 11.87 -8.25
C LEU A 77 4.61 12.63 -8.85
N TRP A 78 5.16 12.16 -9.97
CA TRP A 78 6.22 12.81 -10.75
C TRP A 78 5.71 14.09 -11.43
N ASN A 79 5.26 15.08 -10.66
CA ASN A 79 4.95 16.43 -11.08
C ASN A 79 5.10 17.43 -9.90
N PRO A 80 5.30 18.73 -10.16
CA PRO A 80 5.74 19.71 -9.15
C PRO A 80 4.81 19.92 -7.94
N TYR A 81 3.55 19.49 -8.02
CA TYR A 81 2.55 19.66 -6.95
C TYR A 81 1.81 18.36 -6.64
N GLY A 82 2.39 17.23 -7.04
CA GLY A 82 1.69 15.98 -7.18
C GLY A 82 1.65 15.19 -5.89
N THR A 83 0.68 15.48 -5.03
CA THR A 83 0.27 14.55 -3.98
C THR A 83 -1.22 14.31 -4.09
N GLN A 84 -1.62 13.05 -4.10
CA GLN A 84 -3.01 12.65 -3.96
C GLN A 84 -3.21 12.01 -2.61
N LEU A 85 -4.23 12.44 -1.88
CA LEU A 85 -4.68 11.75 -0.66
C LEU A 85 -5.72 10.70 -1.05
N VAL A 86 -5.57 9.51 -0.49
CA VAL A 86 -6.50 8.39 -0.68
C VAL A 86 -6.79 7.73 0.65
N THR A 87 -7.99 7.18 0.77
CA THR A 87 -8.31 6.21 1.82
C THR A 87 -8.33 4.83 1.18
N ILE A 88 -7.54 3.91 1.71
CA ILE A 88 -7.42 2.54 1.25
C ILE A 88 -8.25 1.66 2.18
N GLU A 89 -9.22 0.94 1.61
CA GLU A 89 -10.03 -0.04 2.32
C GLU A 89 -10.18 -1.31 1.48
N ASN A 90 -9.66 -2.43 1.97
CA ASN A 90 -9.78 -3.75 1.35
C ASN A 90 -9.60 -4.86 2.39
N SER A 91 -9.39 -6.11 1.95
CA SER A 91 -9.16 -7.22 2.89
C SER A 91 -7.87 -7.07 3.71
N ASP A 92 -6.84 -6.41 3.17
CA ASP A 92 -5.57 -6.20 3.85
C ASP A 92 -5.66 -5.15 4.96
N THR A 93 -6.59 -4.19 4.88
CA THR A 93 -6.79 -3.16 5.91
C THR A 93 -7.83 -3.52 6.97
N LYS A 94 -8.55 -4.63 6.85
CA LYS A 94 -9.55 -5.02 7.87
C LYS A 94 -8.90 -5.40 9.20
N GLY A 95 -9.40 -4.86 10.31
CA GLY A 95 -8.96 -5.20 11.66
C GLY A 95 -7.51 -4.85 11.97
N LEU A 96 -6.99 -3.77 11.36
CA LEU A 96 -5.76 -3.12 11.82
C LEU A 96 -5.95 -2.69 13.27
N GLY A 97 -5.02 -3.11 14.13
CA GLY A 97 -4.99 -2.72 15.53
C GLY A 97 -4.64 -1.25 15.70
N GLY A 98 -4.54 -0.81 16.95
CA GLY A 98 -4.02 0.51 17.27
C GLY A 98 -2.51 0.60 17.01
N TYR A 99 -1.94 1.73 17.43
CA TYR A 99 -0.49 1.99 17.43
C TYR A 99 0.19 1.48 18.67
#